data_AF-A0A2M8NVB4-F1
#
_entry.id   AF-A0A2M8NVB4-F1
#
_cell.length_a   1.000
_cell.length_b   1.000
_cell.length_c   1.000
_cell.angle_alpha   90.00
_cell.angle_beta   90.00
_cell.angle_gamma   90.00
#
_symmetry.space_group_name_H-M   'P 1'
#
loop_
_entity.id
_entity.type
_entity.pdbx_description
1 polymer ?
#
loop_
_entity_poly.entity_id
_entity_poly.type
_entity_poly.pdbx_seq_one_letter_code
_entity_poly.pdbx_strand_id
1 'polypeptide(L)'
;QDPDIQKSLVGRIIFGTPARLANFEKTTINLGGRIYPIVRPAENKAVNGMVLEVTSEELARFDRYETNAYRRITAKLDSGQTVWVYSE
;
A
#
# COMPACT_ATOMS: atom_id res chain seq x y z
N GLN A 1 6.62 -6.05 -3.11
CA GLN A 1 5.58 -5.93 -4.14
C GLN A 1 6.21 -6.41 -5.43
N ASP A 2 5.52 -7.25 -6.20
CA ASP A 2 6.08 -7.86 -7.41
C ASP A 2 6.19 -6.81 -8.54
N PRO A 3 7.39 -6.54 -9.08
CA PRO A 3 7.61 -5.48 -10.07
C PRO A 3 6.80 -5.69 -11.37
N ASP A 4 6.54 -6.94 -11.75
CA ASP A 4 5.82 -7.28 -12.98
C ASP A 4 4.33 -6.91 -12.91
N ILE A 5 3.72 -7.02 -11.72
CA ILE A 5 2.33 -6.63 -11.50
C ILE A 5 2.18 -5.11 -11.61
N GLN A 6 3.13 -4.34 -11.03
CA GLN A 6 3.12 -2.88 -11.12
C GLN A 6 3.24 -2.40 -12.57
N LYS A 7 4.12 -3.04 -13.36
CA LYS A 7 4.29 -2.71 -14.78
C LYS A 7 3.03 -3.00 -15.60
N SER A 8 2.34 -4.11 -15.30
CA SER A 8 1.13 -4.52 -16.01
C SER A 8 -0.09 -3.64 -15.67
N LEU A 9 -0.23 -3.18 -14.43
CA LEU A 9 -1.35 -2.32 -14.01
C LEU A 9 -1.23 -0.87 -14.51
N VAL A 10 -0.01 -0.34 -14.48
CA VAL A 10 0.23 1.10 -14.57
C VAL A 10 0.87 1.47 -15.90
N GLY A 11 1.53 0.53 -16.58
CA GLY A 11 2.20 0.75 -17.86
C GLY A 11 3.49 1.57 -17.77
N ARG A 12 3.88 2.02 -16.57
CA ARG A 12 5.13 2.73 -16.29
C ARG A 12 5.74 2.28 -14.96
N ILE A 13 7.03 2.55 -14.77
CA ILE A 13 7.71 2.37 -13.50
C ILE A 13 7.25 3.48 -12.55
N ILE A 14 6.69 3.13 -11.39
CA ILE A 14 6.38 4.11 -10.35
C ILE A 14 7.60 4.27 -9.46
N PHE A 15 8.11 5.49 -9.35
CA PHE A 15 9.19 5.79 -8.42
C PHE A 15 8.64 5.78 -7.00
N GLY A 16 9.26 4.96 -6.15
CA GLY A 16 8.96 4.89 -4.73
C GLY A 16 9.90 5.78 -3.94
N THR A 17 9.36 6.68 -3.13
CA THR A 17 10.15 7.45 -2.16
C THR A 17 10.18 6.69 -0.84
N PRO A 18 11.35 6.44 -0.23
CA PRO A 18 11.42 5.86 1.11
C PRO A 18 10.61 6.66 2.11
N ALA A 19 9.74 5.99 2.85
CA ALA A 19 8.84 6.63 3.80
C ALA A 19 8.61 5.76 5.02
N ARG A 20 8.28 6.41 6.13
CA ARG A 20 7.92 5.77 7.40
C ARG A 20 6.47 6.07 7.73
N LEU A 21 5.69 4.99 7.81
CA LEU A 21 4.27 5.01 8.14
C LEU A 21 4.11 4.77 9.64
N ALA A 22 3.78 5.81 10.40
CA ALA A 22 3.56 5.72 11.84
C ALA A 22 2.15 5.24 12.19
N ASN A 23 2.04 4.61 13.35
CA ASN A 23 0.82 3.99 13.89
C ASN A 23 0.30 2.81 13.07
N PHE A 24 1.20 2.10 12.39
CA PHE A 24 0.89 0.87 11.66
C PHE A 24 1.93 -0.19 11.96
N GLU A 25 1.51 -1.45 11.82
CA GLU A 25 2.38 -2.61 11.78
C GLU A 25 2.18 -3.41 10.50
N LYS A 26 3.24 -4.09 10.05
CA LYS A 26 3.19 -4.98 8.89
C LYS A 26 2.86 -6.39 9.37
N THR A 27 1.78 -6.95 8.82
CA THR A 27 1.32 -8.31 9.07
C THR A 27 1.05 -9.02 7.74
N THR A 28 0.48 -10.21 7.79
CA THR A 28 0.15 -11.00 6.62
C THR A 28 -1.24 -11.59 6.73
N ILE A 29 -1.98 -11.61 5.62
CA ILE A 29 -3.28 -12.28 5.51
C ILE A 29 -3.21 -13.40 4.48
N ASN A 30 -4.01 -14.45 4.68
CA ASN A 30 -4.15 -15.54 3.73
C ASN A 30 -5.39 -15.32 2.86
N LEU A 31 -5.18 -15.13 1.56
CA LEU A 31 -6.23 -14.97 0.57
C LEU A 31 -6.10 -16.09 -0.46
N GLY A 32 -7.09 -16.99 -0.49
CA GLY A 32 -7.13 -18.07 -1.48
C GLY A 32 -5.90 -19.00 -1.45
N GLY A 33 -5.28 -19.21 -0.28
CA GLY A 33 -4.11 -20.06 -0.12
C GLY A 33 -2.77 -19.37 -0.37
N ARG A 34 -2.77 -18.06 -0.63
CA ARG A 34 -1.55 -17.25 -0.77
C ARG A 34 -1.44 -16.25 0.37
N ILE A 35 -0.23 -16.10 0.89
CA ILE A 35 0.08 -15.16 1.96
C ILE A 35 0.46 -13.82 1.34
N TYR A 36 -0.30 -12.79 1.68
CA TYR A 36 -0.03 -11.43 1.23
C TYR A 36 0.32 -10.53 2.41
N PRO A 37 1.32 -9.64 2.26
CA PRO A 37 1.58 -8.63 3.27
C PRO A 37 0.42 -7.63 3.32
N ILE A 38 0.06 -7.21 4.52
CA ILE A 38 -0.91 -6.15 4.77
C ILE A 38 -0.42 -5.29 5.93
N VAL A 39 -0.96 -4.08 6.06
CA VAL A 39 -0.72 -3.24 7.22
C VAL A 39 -1.98 -3.13 8.06
N ARG A 40 -1.81 -3.10 9.39
CA ARG A 40 -2.90 -2.88 10.34
C ARG A 40 -2.57 -1.69 11.25
N PRO A 41 -3.56 -0.89 11.67
CA PRO A 41 -3.34 0.16 12.66
C PRO A 41 -2.75 -0.43 13.94
N ALA A 42 -1.64 0.13 14.40
CA ALA A 42 -0.95 -0.29 15.62
C ALA A 42 -0.25 0.90 16.25
N GLU A 43 -0.71 1.33 17.42
CA GLU A 43 -0.16 2.49 18.12
C GLU A 43 1.31 2.28 18.50
N ASN A 44 2.10 3.36 18.45
CA ASN A 44 3.54 3.36 18.76
C ASN A 44 4.39 2.40 17.90
N LYS A 45 3.85 1.90 16.80
CA LYS A 45 4.58 1.15 15.77
C LYS A 45 4.77 1.99 14.53
N ALA A 46 5.75 1.61 13.73
CA ALA A 46 5.95 2.21 12.43
C ALA A 46 6.44 1.17 11.43
N VAL A 47 5.99 1.31 10.19
CA VAL A 47 6.42 0.49 9.06
C VAL A 47 7.32 1.33 8.16
N ASN A 48 8.53 0.82 7.91
CA ASN A 48 9.40 1.37 6.87
C ASN A 48 8.97 0.77 5.52
N GLY A 49 8.73 1.64 4.54
CA GLY A 49 8.29 1.24 3.22
C GLY A 49 8.66 2.27 2.16
N MET A 50 7.94 2.21 1.05
CA MET A 50 8.05 3.17 -0.04
C MET A 50 6.67 3.70 -0.35
N VAL A 51 6.57 5.01 -0.54
CA VAL A 51 5.35 5.67 -1.04
C VAL A 51 5.49 5.79 -2.54
N LEU A 52 4.50 5.25 -3.24
CA LEU A 52 4.41 5.29 -4.69
C LEU A 52 3.59 6.51 -5.11
N GLU A 53 4.14 7.34 -5.99
CA GLU A 53 3.39 8.46 -6.57
C GLU A 53 2.59 7.99 -7.78
N VAL A 54 1.27 7.92 -7.61
CA VAL A 54 0.33 7.42 -8.62
C VAL A 54 -0.69 8.50 -8.99
N THR A 55 -1.14 8.50 -10.24
CA THR A 55 -2.25 9.35 -10.69
C THR A 55 -3.58 8.79 -10.20
N SER A 56 -4.64 9.60 -10.21
CA SER A 56 -5.98 9.15 -9.82
C SER A 56 -6.50 8.00 -10.69
N GLU A 57 -6.16 7.98 -11.98
CA GLU A 57 -6.53 6.88 -12.89
C GLU A 57 -5.80 5.58 -12.55
N GLU A 58 -4.53 5.66 -12.18
CA GLU A 58 -3.72 4.51 -11.76
C GLU A 58 -4.22 3.96 -10.42
N LEU A 59 -4.54 4.85 -9.48
CA LEU A 59 -5.14 4.49 -8.20
C LEU A 59 -6.47 3.73 -8.39
N ALA A 60 -7.31 4.16 -9.33
CA ALA A 60 -8.56 3.46 -9.66
C ALA A 60 -8.32 2.07 -10.32
N ARG A 61 -7.15 1.84 -10.93
CA ARG A 61 -6.76 0.51 -11.42
C ARG A 61 -6.29 -0.39 -10.26
N PHE A 62 -5.54 0.17 -9.30
CA PHE A 62 -5.17 -0.56 -8.07
C PHE A 62 -6.42 -0.96 -7.27
N ASP A 63 -7.38 -0.06 -7.10
CA ASP A 63 -8.66 -0.37 -6.43
C ASP A 63 -9.41 -1.52 -7.10
N ARG A 64 -9.37 -1.59 -8.44
CA ARG A 64 -10.00 -2.67 -9.23
C ARG A 64 -9.24 -4.00 -9.16
N TYR A 65 -7.97 -3.98 -8.78
CA TYR A 65 -7.18 -5.21 -8.62
C TYR A 65 -7.32 -5.80 -7.21
N GLU A 66 -7.43 -4.95 -6.18
CA GLU A 66 -7.43 -5.38 -4.78
C GLU A 66 -8.85 -5.60 -4.18
N THR A 67 -9.90 -5.46 -5.00
CA THR A 67 -11.29 -5.13 -4.65
C THR A 67 -12.01 -6.05 -3.64
N ASN A 68 -11.46 -7.21 -3.28
CA ASN A 68 -12.11 -8.13 -2.35
C ASN A 68 -11.36 -8.37 -1.03
N ALA A 69 -10.12 -7.90 -0.89
CA ALA A 69 -9.29 -8.28 0.26
C ALA A 69 -8.71 -7.11 1.04
N TYR A 70 -8.76 -5.91 0.49
CA TYR A 70 -8.12 -4.73 1.07
C TYR A 70 -9.08 -3.55 1.09
N ARG A 71 -9.02 -2.78 2.18
CA ARG A 71 -9.68 -1.49 2.35
C ARG A 71 -8.67 -0.38 2.17
N ARG A 72 -9.02 0.60 1.34
CA ARG A 72 -8.21 1.80 1.18
C ARG A 72 -8.52 2.79 2.31
N ILE A 73 -7.52 3.14 3.08
CA ILE A 73 -7.57 4.14 4.15
C ILE A 73 -6.53 5.24 3.92
N THR A 74 -6.74 6.41 4.51
CA THR A 74 -5.72 7.48 4.56
C THR A 74 -4.89 7.34 5.82
N ALA A 75 -3.57 7.50 5.70
CA ALA A 75 -2.67 7.53 6.84
C ALA A 75 -1.67 8.68 6.73
N LYS A 76 -1.16 9.13 7.88
CA LYS A 76 -0.13 10.17 7.95
C LYS A 76 1.25 9.53 8.07
N LEU A 77 2.18 10.02 7.27
CA LEU A 77 3.60 9.69 7.39
C LEU A 77 4.27 10.57 8.45
N ASP A 78 5.45 10.15 8.90
CA ASP A 78 6.29 10.96 9.80
C ASP A 78 6.68 12.32 9.18
N SER A 79 6.69 12.42 7.86
CA SER A 79 6.92 13.67 7.13
C SER A 79 5.73 14.64 7.18
N GLY A 80 4.59 14.24 7.75
CA GLY A 80 3.34 15.00 7.77
C GLY A 80 2.48 14.86 6.51
N GLN A 81 2.99 14.19 5.47
CA GLN A 81 2.22 13.91 4.26
C GLN A 81 1.13 12.86 4.52
N THR A 82 -0.05 13.07 3.94
CA THR A 82 -1.14 12.09 3.95
C THR A 82 -1.05 11.23 2.70
N VAL A 83 -1.09 9.91 2.89
CA VAL A 83 -1.00 8.92 1.81
C VAL A 83 -2.13 7.92 1.89
N TRP A 84 -2.42 7.27 0.76
CA TRP A 84 -3.34 6.15 0.70
C TRP A 84 -2.61 4.85 1.04
N VAL A 85 -3.25 4.04 1.88
CA VAL A 85 -2.73 2.76 2.35
C VAL A 85 -3.83 1.71 2.20
N TYR A 86 -3.48 0.54 1.71
CA TYR A 86 -4.37 -0.61 1.65
C TYR A 86 -4.18 -1.45 2.93
N SER A 87 -5.19 -1.42 3.81
CA SER A 87 -5.25 -2.19 5.06
C SER A 87 -6.32 -3.27 5.01
N GLU A 88 -6.43 -4.07 6.06
CA GLU A 88 -7.59 -4.95 6.27
C GLU A 88 -8.87 -4.14 6.48
#